data_AF-A0A0B4C9C4-F1
#
_entry.id   AF-A0A0B4C9C4-F1
#
_cell.length_a   1.000
_cell.length_b   1.000
_cell.length_c   1.000
_cell.angle_alpha   90.00
_cell.angle_beta   90.00
_cell.angle_gamma   90.00
#
_symmetry.space_group_name_H-M   'P 1'
#
loop_
_entity.id
_entity.type
_entity.pdbx_description
1 polymer ?
#
loop_
_entity_poly.entity_id
_entity_poly.type
_entity_poly.pdbx_seq_one_letter_code
_entity_poly.pdbx_strand_id
1 'polypeptide(L)' 'MNAAGHAVTQGLWDAVAATEADPTVQAVVLTCAGRTFVAGADVREFGKPPVEPHLPDVILALERAAKPWITAIH' A
#
# COMPACT_ATOMS: atom_id res chain seq x y z
N MET A 1 -3.93 4.58 -14.90
CA MET A 1 -4.81 4.61 -13.73
C MET A 1 -4.20 3.67 -12.71
N ASN A 2 -4.08 4.08 -11.44
CA ASN A 2 -3.46 3.24 -10.41
C ASN A 2 -4.54 2.39 -9.75
N ALA A 3 -4.48 1.07 -9.96
CA ALA A 3 -5.41 0.13 -9.33
C ALA A 3 -4.75 -0.51 -8.11
N ALA A 4 -5.51 -0.69 -7.03
CA ALA A 4 -5.10 -1.44 -5.84
C ALA A 4 -5.21 -2.95 -6.11
N GLY A 5 -4.36 -3.46 -6.99
CA GLY A 5 -4.18 -4.90 -7.23
C GLY A 5 -3.09 -5.50 -6.34
N HIS A 6 -2.86 -6.80 -6.50
CA HIS A 6 -1.94 -7.58 -5.68
C HIS A 6 -0.50 -7.02 -5.67
N ALA A 7 -0.01 -6.53 -6.81
CA ALA A 7 1.33 -5.92 -6.86
C ALA A 7 1.45 -4.67 -5.96
N VAL A 8 0.37 -3.90 -5.83
CA VAL A 8 0.33 -2.72 -4.96
C VAL A 8 0.21 -3.14 -3.49
N THR A 9 -0.63 -4.13 -3.18
CA THR A 9 -0.76 -4.62 -1.79
C THR A 9 0.53 -5.26 -1.29
N GLN A 10 1.20 -6.06 -2.12
CA GLN A 10 2.52 -6.62 -1.82
C GLN A 10 3.57 -5.51 -1.62
N GLY A 11 3.62 -4.53 -2.52
CA GLY A 11 4.57 -3.43 -2.39
C GLY A 11 4.39 -2.60 -1.11
N LEU A 12 3.14 -2.36 -0.70
CA LEU A 12 2.84 -1.69 0.56
C LEU A 12 3.23 -2.54 1.78
N TRP A 13 2.97 -3.84 1.74
CA TRP A 13 3.35 -4.78 2.79
C TRP A 13 4.86 -4.79 3.03
N ASP A 14 5.64 -4.88 1.95
CA ASP A 14 7.10 -4.87 2.01
C ASP A 14 7.62 -3.51 2.48
N ALA A 15 6.99 -2.41 2.06
CA ALA A 15 7.35 -1.06 2.49
C ALA A 15 7.13 -0.83 3.99
N VAL A 16 6.06 -1.39 4.58
CA VAL A 16 5.85 -1.36 6.04
C VAL A 16 7.02 -2.04 6.75
N ALA A 17 7.38 -3.26 6.35
CA ALA A 17 8.49 -3.98 6.97
C ALA A 17 9.84 -3.24 6.82
N ALA A 18 10.13 -2.74 5.61
CA ALA A 18 11.38 -2.03 5.32
C ALA A 18 11.49 -0.71 6.09
N THR A 19 10.41 0.07 6.17
CA THR A 19 10.42 1.34 6.88
C THR A 19 10.51 1.15 8.38
N GLU A 20 9.82 0.16 8.97
CA GLU A 20 9.93 -0.15 10.40
C GLU A 20 11.36 -0.59 10.80
N ALA A 21 12.05 -1.35 9.94
CA ALA A 21 13.40 -1.83 10.22
C ALA A 21 14.49 -0.74 10.17
N ASP A 22 14.25 0.39 9.48
CA ASP A 22 15.24 1.45 9.33
C ASP A 22 15.05 2.57 10.38
N PRO A 23 15.86 2.65 11.45
CA PRO A 23 15.68 3.65 12.50
C PRO A 23 15.87 5.11 12.02
N THR A 24 16.43 5.33 10.83
CA THR A 24 16.61 6.67 10.26
C THR A 24 15.33 7.24 9.64
N VAL A 25 14.37 6.38 9.28
CA VAL A 25 13.07 6.80 8.74
C VAL A 25 12.19 7.31 9.87
N GLN A 26 11.80 8.58 9.80
CA GLN A 26 10.93 9.23 10.80
C GLN A 26 9.45 9.31 10.39
N ALA A 27 9.16 9.25 9.09
CA ALA A 27 7.82 9.31 8.52
C ALA A 27 7.84 8.75 7.09
N VAL A 28 6.67 8.34 6.59
CA VAL A 28 6.50 7.82 5.24
C VAL A 28 5.43 8.62 4.52
N VAL A 29 5.72 9.05 3.28
CA VAL A 29 4.72 9.68 2.40
C VAL A 29 4.34 8.71 1.29
N LEU A 30 3.07 8.30 1.27
CA LEU A 30 2.48 7.50 0.20
C LEU A 30 1.99 8.42 -0.91
N THR A 31 2.51 8.24 -2.12
CA THR A 31 2.07 8.95 -3.32
C THR A 31 1.85 7.97 -4.46
N CYS A 32 1.10 8.42 -5.46
CA CYS A 32 0.83 7.66 -6.68
C CYS A 32 1.64 8.20 -7.85
N ALA A 33 2.19 7.32 -8.69
CA ALA A 33 2.81 7.76 -9.92
C ALA A 33 1.75 8.31 -10.92
N GLY A 34 2.15 9.28 -11.74
CA GLY A 34 1.30 9.81 -12.81
C GLY A 34 0.23 10.79 -12.33
N ARG A 35 -0.91 10.82 -13.03
CA ARG A 35 -1.93 11.89 -12.94
C ARG A 35 -3.16 11.56 -12.09
N THR A 36 -3.21 10.36 -11.50
CA THR A 36 -4.34 9.90 -10.69
C THR A 36 -3.79 9.28 -9.43
N PHE A 37 -4.46 9.48 -8.29
CA PHE A 37 -4.28 8.59 -7.15
C PHE A 37 -4.81 7.16 -7.44
N VAL A 38 -5.11 6.37 -6.40
CA VAL A 38 -5.73 5.05 -6.51
C VAL A 38 -7.18 5.18 -6.97
N ALA A 39 -7.54 4.44 -8.03
CA ALA A 39 -8.86 4.47 -8.66
C ALA A 39 -9.73 3.25 -8.34
N GLY A 40 -9.40 2.52 -7.28
CA GLY A 40 -10.12 1.33 -6.83
C GLY A 40 -9.38 0.03 -7.14
N ALA A 41 -10.10 -1.09 -7.04
CA ALA A 41 -9.56 -2.43 -7.24
C ALA A 41 -9.18 -2.71 -8.70
N ASP A 42 -8.26 -3.66 -8.91
CA ASP A 42 -7.91 -4.11 -10.24
C ASP A 42 -8.95 -5.09 -10.80
N VAL A 43 -9.70 -4.66 -11.82
CA VAL A 43 -10.74 -5.47 -12.47
C VAL A 43 -10.19 -6.76 -13.10
N ARG A 44 -8.88 -6.82 -13.40
CA ARG A 44 -8.22 -8.01 -13.93
C ARG A 44 -8.12 -9.13 -12.89
N GLU A 45 -8.32 -8.81 -11.62
CA GLU A 45 -8.26 -9.75 -10.50
C GLU A 45 -9.65 -10.30 -10.14
N PHE A 46 -10.72 -9.78 -10.75
CA PHE A 46 -12.08 -10.23 -10.45
C PHE A 46 -12.29 -11.70 -10.87
N GLY A 47 -12.92 -12.47 -9.98
CA GLY A 47 -13.20 -13.89 -10.22
C GLY A 47 -11.99 -14.82 -10.09
N LYS A 48 -10.80 -14.30 -9.73
CA LYS A 48 -9.63 -15.12 -9.39
C LYS A 48 -9.62 -15.41 -7.88
N PRO A 49 -9.01 -16.53 -7.44
CA PRO A 49 -8.76 -16.76 -6.03
C PRO A 49 -7.98 -15.57 -5.42
N PRO A 50 -8.35 -15.10 -4.22
CA PRO A 50 -7.61 -14.04 -3.54
C PRO A 50 -6.19 -14.50 -3.22
N VAL A 51 -5.24 -13.56 -3.29
CA VAL A 51 -3.82 -13.80 -3.02
C VAL A 51 -3.38 -12.90 -1.88
N GLU A 52 -2.58 -13.44 -0.96
CA GLU A 52 -1.97 -12.69 0.14
C GLU A 52 -0.82 -11.80 -0.36
N PRO A 53 -0.58 -10.60 0.21
CA PRO A 53 -1.31 -10.03 1.34
C PRO A 53 -2.66 -9.44 0.92
N HIS A 54 -3.70 -9.73 1.69
CA HIS A 54 -5.01 -9.16 1.47
C HIS A 54 -5.07 -7.67 1.87
N LEU A 55 -5.89 -6.89 1.16
CA LEU A 55 -6.01 -5.45 1.40
C LEU A 55 -6.34 -5.09 2.86
N PRO A 56 -7.27 -5.79 3.57
CA PRO A 56 -7.52 -5.51 4.99
C PRO A 56 -6.29 -5.68 5.88
N ASP A 57 -5.45 -6.69 5.61
CA ASP A 57 -4.23 -6.93 6.38
C ASP A 57 -3.18 -5.86 6.12
N VAL A 58 -3.06 -5.39 4.88
CA VAL A 58 -2.19 -4.24 4.54
C VAL A 58 -2.66 -2.98 5.25
N ILE A 59 -3.97 -2.70 5.27
CA ILE A 59 -4.53 -1.54 5.98
C ILE A 59 -4.22 -1.64 7.47
N LEU A 60 -4.43 -2.81 8.08
CA LEU A 60 -4.13 -3.03 9.50
C LEU A 60 -2.64 -2.86 9.80
N ALA A 61 -1.75 -3.30 8.90
CA ALA A 61 -0.31 -3.11 9.04
C ALA A 61 0.08 -1.62 9.01
N LEU A 62 -0.53 -0.84 8.11
CA LEU A 62 -0.33 0.62 8.02
C LEU A 62 -0.86 1.34 9.27
N GLU A 63 -2.05 0.96 9.76
CA GLU A 63 -2.64 1.53 10.99
C GLU A 63 -1.83 1.24 12.24
N ARG A 64 -1.08 0.12 12.25
CA ARG A 64 -0.22 -0.31 13.36
C ARG A 64 1.24 0.12 13.23
N ALA A 65 1.63 0.73 12.11
CA ALA A 65 2.99 1.19 11.92
C ALA A 65 3.38 2.19 13.03
N ALA A 66 4.57 2.03 13.59
CA ALA A 66 5.06 2.95 14.62
C ALA A 66 5.38 4.32 14.02
N LYS A 67 5.72 4.33 12.72
CA LYS A 67 6.06 5.54 11.97
C LYS A 67 4.80 6.15 11.37
N PRO A 68 4.65 7.49 11.39
CA PRO A 68 3.50 8.14 10.76
C PRO A 68 3.53 7.94 9.23
N TRP A 69 2.41 7.47 8.68
CA TRP A 69 2.16 7.38 7.24
C TRP A 69 1.21 8.48 6.79
N ILE A 70 1.62 9.25 5.79
CA ILE A 70 0.84 10.36 5.23
C ILE A 70 0.56 10.06 3.77
N THR A 71 -0.71 10.13 3.37
CA THR A 71 -1.08 10.01 1.96
C THR A 71 -1.12 11.38 1.30
N ALA A 72 -0.35 11.56 0.22
CA ALA A 72 -0.40 12.75 -0.63
C ALA A 72 -1.27 12.45 -1.86
N ILE A 73 -2.50 12.96 -1.87
CA ILE A 73 -3.49 12.75 -2.93
C ILE A 73 -3.44 13.90 -3.94
N HIS A 74 -3.43 13.58 -5.23
CA HIS A 74 -3.46 14.52 -6.36
C HIS A 74 -4.32 14.02 -7.53
#